data_AF-A0A1S8J525-F1
#
_entry.id   AF-A0A1S8J525-F1
#
_cell.length_a   1.000
_cell.length_b   1.000
_cell.length_c   1.000
_cell.angle_alpha   90.00
_cell.angle_beta   90.00
_cell.angle_gamma   90.00
#
_symmetry.space_group_name_H-M   'P 1'
#
loop_
_entity.id
_entity.type
_entity.pdbx_description
1 polymer ?
#
loop_
_entity_poly.entity_id
_entity_poly.type
_entity_poly.pdbx_seq_one_letter_code
_entity_poly.pdbx_strand_id
1 'polypeptide(L)'
;MSLEDICHYGKRCTATEKITKKLSTGQSKTVVQCKKYIIQKDKVSEEMIYYIGKQKQIILKDPIPLKELYPTIKHVYDQNGVLIGRRKNGVLRCTAKGMGRLIS
;
A
#
# COMPACT_ATOMS: atom_id res chain seq x y z
N MET A 1 -3.33 -12.05 -8.01
CA MET A 1 -2.82 -10.81 -8.62
C MET A 1 -1.33 -10.84 -8.44
N SER A 2 -0.61 -10.96 -9.55
CA SER A 2 0.85 -11.09 -9.57
C SER A 2 1.53 -9.74 -9.27
N LEU A 3 2.84 -9.76 -9.11
CA LEU A 3 3.64 -8.54 -9.06
C LEU A 3 3.53 -7.73 -10.36
N GLU A 4 3.55 -8.42 -11.51
CA GLU A 4 3.44 -7.82 -12.84
C GLU A 4 2.11 -7.08 -13.01
N ASP A 5 1.01 -7.67 -12.58
CA ASP A 5 -0.31 -7.03 -12.59
C ASP A 5 -0.28 -5.71 -11.80
N ILE A 6 0.40 -5.69 -10.66
CA ILE A 6 0.48 -4.51 -9.79
C ILE A 6 1.39 -3.45 -10.42
N CYS A 7 2.51 -3.84 -11.01
CA CYS A 7 3.38 -2.93 -11.74
C CYS A 7 2.67 -2.27 -12.92
N HIS A 8 1.81 -3.01 -13.60
CA HIS A 8 1.15 -2.56 -14.83
C HIS A 8 -0.13 -1.76 -14.55
N TYR A 9 -0.99 -2.21 -13.63
CA TYR A 9 -2.29 -1.60 -13.36
C TYR A 9 -2.34 -0.77 -12.07
N GLY A 10 -1.44 -1.04 -11.12
CA GLY A 10 -1.45 -0.42 -9.81
C GLY A 10 -0.84 0.98 -9.81
N LYS A 11 -1.54 1.93 -9.19
CA LYS A 11 -1.02 3.28 -8.90
C LYS A 11 -0.73 3.52 -7.43
N ARG A 12 -1.58 2.96 -6.56
CA ARG A 12 -1.44 3.05 -5.10
C ARG A 12 -1.63 1.69 -4.47
N CYS A 13 -0.97 1.44 -3.35
CA CYS A 13 -1.28 0.30 -2.50
C CYS A 13 -1.28 0.69 -1.03
N THR A 14 -1.92 -0.16 -0.23
CA THR A 14 -1.81 -0.08 1.23
C THR A 14 -1.22 -1.37 1.75
N ALA A 15 -0.27 -1.28 2.67
CA ALA A 15 0.34 -2.43 3.32
C ALA A 15 0.12 -2.38 4.83
N THR A 16 0.03 -3.56 5.46
CA THR A 16 -0.05 -3.68 6.91
C THR A 16 1.30 -4.01 7.49
N GLU A 17 1.79 -3.18 8.41
CA GLU A 17 3.02 -3.42 9.15
C GLU A 17 2.72 -3.62 10.63
N LYS A 18 3.42 -4.57 11.25
CA LYS A 18 3.40 -4.75 12.71
C LYS A 18 4.50 -3.88 13.30
N ILE A 19 4.13 -2.92 14.12
CA ILE A 19 5.06 -2.03 14.80
C ILE A 19 4.98 -2.29 16.30
N THR A 20 6.10 -2.66 16.90
CA THR A 20 6.22 -2.77 18.35
C THR A 20 6.55 -1.40 18.92
N LYS A 21 5.69 -0.89 19.79
CA LYS A 21 5.91 0.37 20.51
C LYS A 21 6.15 0.09 21.99
N LYS A 22 7.16 0.74 22.57
CA LYS A 22 7.29 0.81 24.04
C LYS A 22 6.35 1.89 24.56
N LEU A 23 5.56 1.53 25.56
CA LEU A 23 4.67 2.43 26.27
C LEU A 23 5.44 3.16 27.38
N SER A 24 4.91 4.29 27.83
CA SER A 24 5.46 5.04 28.98
C SER A 24 5.51 4.20 30.26
N THR A 25 4.70 3.15 30.36
CA THR A 25 4.68 2.18 31.46
C THR A 25 5.78 1.11 31.38
N GLY A 26 6.67 1.17 30.37
CA GLY A 26 7.73 0.18 30.14
C GLY A 26 7.28 -1.08 29.39
N GLN A 27 5.97 -1.29 29.23
CA GLN A 27 5.41 -2.42 28.48
C GLN A 27 5.56 -2.24 26.96
N SER A 28 5.72 -3.35 26.23
CA SER A 28 5.74 -3.34 24.77
C SER A 28 4.38 -3.75 24.20
N LYS A 29 3.86 -2.98 23.24
CA LYS A 29 2.62 -3.26 22.52
C LYS A 29 2.86 -3.32 21.03
N THR A 30 2.51 -4.45 20.42
CA THR A 30 2.51 -4.60 18.95
C THR A 30 1.20 -4.08 18.38
N VAL A 31 1.29 -3.13 17.46
CA VAL A 31 0.14 -2.54 16.77
C VAL A 31 0.27 -2.77 15.27
N VAL A 32 -0.82 -3.18 14.64
CA VAL A 32 -0.89 -3.27 13.17
C VAL A 32 -1.24 -1.89 12.62
N GLN A 33 -0.35 -1.31 11.83
CA GLN A 33 -0.60 -0.05 11.13
C GLN A 33 -0.80 -0.30 9.64
N CYS A 34 -1.71 0.47 9.04
CA CYS A 34 -1.94 0.48 7.61
C CYS A 34 -1.24 1.69 7.00
N LYS A 35 -0.23 1.46 6.18
CA LYS A 35 0.53 2.49 5.48
C LYS A 35 0.11 2.59 4.02
N LYS A 36 0.28 3.77 3.43
CA LYS A 36 -0.05 4.06 2.04
C LYS A 36 1.23 4.19 1.23
N TYR A 37 1.22 3.69 -0.01
CA TYR A 37 2.36 3.75 -0.91
C TYR A 37 1.91 4.15 -2.31
N ILE A 38 2.75 4.92 -2.98
CA ILE A 38 2.68 5.14 -4.44
C ILE A 38 3.48 4.04 -5.14
N ILE A 39 2.90 3.46 -6.18
CA ILE A 39 3.57 2.51 -7.05
C ILE A 39 4.21 3.27 -8.21
N GLN A 40 5.49 2.99 -8.45
CA GLN A 40 6.33 3.57 -9.49
C GLN A 40 7.06 2.43 -10.22
N LYS A 41 6.38 1.81 -11.20
CA LYS A 41 6.87 0.60 -11.88
C LYS A 41 7.19 -0.51 -10.88
N ASP A 42 8.46 -0.87 -10.74
CA ASP A 42 9.00 -1.92 -9.88
C ASP A 42 9.31 -1.45 -8.45
N LYS A 43 9.09 -0.15 -8.15
CA LYS A 43 9.37 0.46 -6.85
C LYS A 43 8.12 1.04 -6.22
N VAL A 44 8.17 1.25 -4.90
CA VAL A 44 7.11 1.86 -4.10
C VAL A 44 7.68 2.85 -3.10
N SER A 45 7.01 3.99 -2.93
CA SER A 45 7.36 5.01 -1.93
C SER A 45 6.22 5.18 -0.92
N GLU A 46 6.55 5.15 0.37
CA GLU A 46 5.58 5.39 1.45
C GLU A 46 5.09 6.85 1.40
N GLU A 47 3.77 7.05 1.34
CA GLU A 47 3.14 8.36 1.48
C GLU A 47 2.99 8.71 2.97
N MET A 48 3.75 9.71 3.43
CA MET A 48 3.56 10.32 4.74
C MET A 48 2.73 11.60 4.60
N ILE A 49 1.74 11.75 5.47
CA ILE A 49 0.94 12.97 5.56
C ILE A 49 1.50 13.81 6.69
N TYR A 50 1.91 15.03 6.37
CA TYR A 50 2.32 16.04 7.34
C TYR A 50 1.35 17.22 7.29
N TYR A 51 1.20 17.94 8.39
CA TYR A 51 0.38 19.14 8.44
C TYR A 51 1.25 20.32 8.84
N ILE A 52 1.31 21.35 7.99
CA ILE A 52 1.91 22.65 8.30
C ILE A 52 0.76 23.62 8.54
N GLY A 53 0.48 23.91 9.82
CA GLY A 53 -0.73 24.60 10.22
C GLY A 53 -1.98 23.83 9.78
N LYS A 54 -2.83 24.44 8.94
CA LYS A 54 -4.03 23.81 8.38
C LYS A 54 -3.79 23.13 7.02
N GLN A 55 -2.60 23.25 6.44
CA GLN A 55 -2.31 22.70 5.12
C GLN A 55 -1.76 21.27 5.23
N LYS A 56 -2.33 20.37 4.42
CA LYS A 56 -1.86 19.00 4.28
C LYS A 56 -0.73 18.93 3.26
N GLN A 57 0.41 18.41 3.65
CA GLN A 57 1.52 18.07 2.76
C GLN A 57 1.70 16.55 2.68
N ILE A 58 2.12 16.07 1.51
CA ILE A 58 2.45 14.66 1.28
C ILE A 58 3.94 14.58 0.99
N ILE A 59 4.65 13.80 1.79
CA ILE A 59 6.07 13.51 1.62
C ILE A 59 6.19 12.04 1.21
N LEU A 60 6.99 11.77 0.18
CA LEU A 60 7.34 10.42 -0.23
C LEU A 60 8.66 10.04 0.40
N LYS A 61 8.71 8.88 1.06
CA LYS A 61 9.98 8.29 1.48
C LYS A 61 10.76 7.73 0.29
N ASP A 62 12.02 7.42 0.54
CA ASP A 62 12.88 6.72 -0.42
C ASP A 62 12.18 5.46 -0.95
N PRO A 63 12.26 5.23 -2.28
CA PRO A 63 11.59 4.12 -2.90
C PRO A 63 12.25 2.79 -2.51
N ILE A 64 11.44 1.81 -2.17
CA ILE A 64 11.86 0.42 -1.96
C ILE A 64 11.33 -0.47 -3.10
N PRO A 65 11.93 -1.64 -3.37
CA PRO A 65 11.39 -2.58 -4.34
C PRO A 65 9.98 -3.04 -3.99
N LEU A 66 9.06 -3.04 -4.96
CA LEU A 66 7.68 -3.51 -4.78
C LEU A 66 7.64 -4.96 -4.28
N LYS A 67 8.59 -5.78 -4.75
CA LYS A 67 8.74 -7.19 -4.36
C LYS A 67 8.89 -7.36 -2.84
N GLU A 68 9.58 -6.43 -2.17
CA GLU A 68 9.77 -6.48 -0.72
C GLU A 68 8.47 -6.15 0.03
N LEU A 69 7.69 -5.19 -0.49
CA LEU A 69 6.41 -4.81 0.11
C LEU A 69 5.29 -5.83 -0.17
N TYR A 70 5.36 -6.54 -1.30
CA TYR A 70 4.27 -7.40 -1.79
C TYR A 70 3.62 -8.35 -0.78
N PRO A 71 4.36 -9.06 0.09
CA PRO A 71 3.78 -9.96 1.08
C PRO A 71 2.81 -9.26 2.05
N THR A 72 3.04 -7.97 2.34
CA THR A 72 2.28 -7.19 3.31
C THR A 72 1.22 -6.29 2.68
N ILE A 73 1.18 -6.20 1.34
CA ILE A 73 0.13 -5.46 0.61
C ILE A 73 -1.25 -6.05 0.95
N LYS A 74 -2.14 -5.16 1.43
CA LYS A 74 -3.53 -5.44 1.76
C LYS A 74 -4.49 -5.04 0.63
N HIS A 75 -4.25 -3.90 0.00
CA HIS A 75 -5.08 -3.36 -1.08
C HIS A 75 -4.22 -2.74 -2.19
N VAL A 76 -4.69 -2.84 -3.43
CA VAL A 76 -4.09 -2.22 -4.61
C VAL A 76 -5.19 -1.45 -5.34
N TYR A 77 -4.86 -0.21 -5.74
CA TYR A 77 -5.75 0.71 -6.42
C TYR A 77 -5.15 1.13 -7.76
N ASP A 78 -5.97 1.29 -8.78
CA ASP A 78 -5.57 1.80 -10.09
C ASP A 78 -5.37 3.33 -10.10
N GLN A 79 -5.07 3.87 -11.27
CA GLN A 79 -4.91 5.31 -11.49
C GLN A 79 -6.15 6.16 -11.17
N ASN A 80 -7.35 5.57 -11.25
CA ASN A 80 -8.62 6.22 -10.97
C ASN A 80 -9.04 6.07 -9.49
N GLY A 81 -8.22 5.40 -8.67
CA GLY A 81 -8.55 5.10 -7.28
C GLY A 81 -9.50 3.92 -7.11
N VAL A 82 -9.74 3.11 -8.15
CA VAL A 82 -10.55 1.90 -8.08
C VAL A 82 -9.75 0.79 -7.42
N LEU A 83 -10.34 0.12 -6.42
CA LEU A 83 -9.74 -1.04 -5.78
C LEU A 83 -9.72 -2.24 -6.74
N ILE A 84 -8.55 -2.57 -7.27
CA ILE A 84 -8.32 -3.68 -8.23
C ILE A 84 -7.79 -4.95 -7.56
N GLY A 85 -7.18 -4.85 -6.37
CA GLY A 85 -6.60 -5.98 -5.66
C GLY A 85 -6.84 -5.93 -4.16
N ARG A 86 -7.15 -7.08 -3.54
CA ARG A 86 -7.36 -7.23 -2.10
C ARG A 86 -6.77 -8.53 -1.56
N ARG A 87 -6.03 -8.45 -0.46
CA ARG A 87 -5.51 -9.63 0.24
C ARG A 87 -6.55 -10.17 1.20
N LYS A 88 -6.90 -11.45 1.05
CA LYS A 88 -7.79 -12.20 1.93
C LYS A 88 -7.17 -13.57 2.18
N ASN A 89 -7.08 -13.98 3.45
CA ASN A 89 -6.52 -15.28 3.86
C ASN A 89 -5.13 -15.54 3.26
N GLY A 90 -4.23 -14.56 3.38
CA GLY A 90 -2.85 -14.68 2.90
C GLY A 90 -2.67 -14.54 1.39
N VAL A 91 -3.72 -14.50 0.57
CA VAL A 91 -3.63 -14.43 -0.90
C VAL A 91 -4.13 -13.08 -1.43
N LEU A 92 -3.34 -12.42 -2.28
CA LEU A 92 -3.73 -11.18 -2.97
C LEU A 92 -4.51 -11.52 -4.24
N ARG A 93 -5.82 -11.24 -4.21
CA ARG A 93 -6.75 -11.56 -5.29
C ARG A 93 -7.20 -10.29 -6.01
N CYS A 94 -7.45 -10.40 -7.31
CA CYS A 94 -8.13 -9.35 -8.05
C CYS A 94 -9.58 -9.21 -7.55
N THR A 95 -10.13 -8.00 -7.55
CA THR A 95 -11.52 -7.73 -7.16
C THR A 95 -12.51 -7.76 -8.32
N ALA A 96 -12.04 -7.98 -9.56
CA ALA A 96 -12.78 -7.84 -10.83
C ALA A 96 -13.34 -6.43 -11.11
N LYS A 97 -13.28 -5.51 -10.15
CA LYS A 97 -13.62 -4.09 -10.29
C LYS A 97 -12.41 -3.35 -10.86
N GLY A 98 -12.60 -2.55 -11.90
CA GLY A 98 -11.52 -1.77 -12.53
C GLY A 98 -10.66 -2.55 -13.55
N MET A 99 -10.61 -3.89 -13.48
CA MET A 99 -9.95 -4.72 -14.52
C MET A 99 -10.85 -5.01 -15.73
N GLY A 100 -12.15 -4.72 -15.63
CA GLY A 100 -13.16 -4.95 -16.69
C GLY A 100 -13.11 -3.99 -17.87
N ARG A 101 -12.06 -3.16 -18.02
CA ARG A 101 -11.83 -2.35 -19.22
C ARG A 101 -10.80 -2.95 -20.19
N LEU A 102 -10.28 -4.15 -19.90
CA LEU A 102 -9.24 -4.82 -20.69
C LEU A 102 -9.75 -6.07 -21.40
N ILE A 103 -10.99 -6.02 -21.90
CA ILE A 103 -11.40 -6.84 -23.04
C ILE A 103 -11.67 -5.82 -24.16
N SER A 104 -10.65 -5.60 -24.99
CA SER A 104 -10.80 -5.01 -26.32
C SER A 104 -10.08 -5.90 -27.31
#